data_AF-A0A9Q3ZBY3-F1
#
_entry.id   AF-A0A9Q3ZBY3-F1
#
_cell.length_a   1.000
_cell.length_b   1.000
_cell.length_c   1.000
_cell.angle_alpha   90.00
_cell.angle_beta   90.00
_cell.angle_gamma   90.00
#
_symmetry.space_group_name_H-M   'P 1'
#
loop_
_entity.id
_entity.type
_entity.pdbx_description
1 polymer ?
#
loop_
_entity_poly.entity_id
_entity_poly.type
_entity_poly.pdbx_seq_one_letter_code
_entity_poly.pdbx_strand_id
1 'polypeptide(L)'
;MPDSRFLVGVVGGAAVVLLVGGLGTRLISRTESTTRLDRYDTVVVDGHKALAPNIVAGRTQSLYHPLPWVGVKVHVSCPAGLKAVAGTTITCTGRKDDGSTLDIPVSVISATDSRITWKFRR
;
A
#
# COMPACT_ATOMS: atom_id res chain seq x y z
N MET A 1 51.36 -18.44 -27.33
CA MET A 1 51.09 -17.57 -26.16
C MET A 1 51.81 -16.25 -26.38
N PRO A 2 51.24 -15.08 -26.05
CA PRO A 2 50.13 -14.84 -25.10
C PRO A 2 48.80 -14.52 -25.83
N ASP A 3 47.63 -15.09 -25.51
CA ASP A 3 46.77 -14.96 -24.31
C ASP A 3 46.37 -13.51 -23.97
N SER A 4 45.39 -13.00 -24.71
CA SER A 4 44.65 -11.76 -24.45
C SER A 4 43.57 -11.98 -23.39
N ARG A 5 44.02 -12.30 -22.16
CA ARG A 5 43.19 -12.10 -20.97
C ARG A 5 43.29 -10.64 -20.53
N PHE A 6 42.18 -10.14 -19.99
CA PHE A 6 42.06 -8.90 -19.20
C PHE A 6 42.09 -7.58 -19.96
N LEU A 7 41.03 -7.26 -20.71
CA LEU A 7 40.62 -5.87 -20.99
C LEU A 7 39.26 -5.89 -21.67
N VAL A 8 38.16 -6.00 -20.89
CA VAL A 8 36.93 -5.18 -21.04
C VAL A 8 36.14 -5.36 -19.74
N GLY A 9 36.39 -4.46 -18.80
CA GLY A 9 35.57 -4.32 -17.59
C GLY A 9 34.31 -3.51 -17.86
N VAL A 10 33.24 -3.90 -17.17
CA VAL A 10 32.19 -3.02 -16.61
C VAL A 10 31.58 -2.00 -17.57
N VAL A 11 30.67 -2.42 -18.44
CA VAL A 11 29.67 -1.50 -19.02
C VAL A 11 28.32 -2.21 -19.16
N GLY A 12 27.30 -1.70 -18.47
CA GLY A 12 25.92 -1.75 -18.99
C GLY A 12 24.84 -2.49 -18.20
N GLY A 13 25.06 -2.88 -16.94
CA GLY A 13 24.06 -3.60 -16.13
C GLY A 13 22.91 -2.75 -15.53
N ALA A 14 22.60 -1.55 -16.06
CA ALA A 14 21.69 -0.60 -15.41
C ALA A 14 20.33 -0.40 -16.10
N ALA A 15 20.11 -0.92 -17.32
CA ALA A 15 18.93 -0.54 -18.11
C ALA A 15 17.66 -1.37 -17.84
N VAL A 16 17.75 -2.56 -17.23
CA VAL A 16 16.59 -3.47 -17.14
C VAL A 16 15.63 -3.11 -15.99
N VAL A 17 16.10 -2.44 -14.92
CA VAL A 17 15.26 -2.17 -13.75
C VAL A 17 14.28 -1.01 -13.97
N LEU A 18 14.56 -0.10 -14.92
CA LEU A 18 13.73 1.08 -15.15
C LEU A 18 12.46 0.80 -15.97
N LEU A 19 12.46 -0.25 -16.79
CA LEU A 19 11.29 -0.57 -17.63
C LEU A 19 10.18 -1.31 -16.87
N VAL A 20 10.51 -2.02 -15.78
CA VAL A 20 9.50 -2.62 -14.88
C VAL A 20 9.05 -1.63 -13.79
N GLY A 21 9.92 -0.70 -13.37
CA GLY A 21 9.60 0.28 -12.32
C GLY A 21 8.84 1.53 -12.79
N GLY A 22 9.05 1.97 -14.03
CA GLY A 22 8.58 3.29 -14.51
C GLY A 22 7.09 3.37 -14.88
N LEU A 23 6.51 2.29 -15.40
CA LEU A 23 5.10 2.27 -15.81
C LEU A 23 4.14 1.81 -14.70
N GLY A 24 4.63 1.07 -13.70
CA GLY A 24 3.80 0.62 -12.57
C GLY A 24 3.60 1.67 -11.47
N THR A 25 4.56 2.56 -11.25
CA THR A 25 4.59 3.43 -10.07
C THR A 25 3.50 4.51 -10.06
N ARG A 26 3.12 5.09 -11.21
CA ARG A 26 2.18 6.22 -11.22
C ARG A 26 0.73 5.87 -10.88
N LEU A 27 0.28 4.65 -11.13
CA LEU A 27 -1.06 4.20 -10.73
C LEU A 27 -1.10 3.70 -9.28
N ILE A 28 0.02 3.14 -8.79
CA ILE A 28 0.15 2.64 -7.41
C ILE A 28 0.29 3.79 -6.41
N SER A 29 0.94 4.91 -6.77
CA SER A 29 1.13 6.06 -5.86
C SER A 29 -0.16 6.72 -5.37
N ARG A 30 -1.32 6.50 -6.02
CA ARG A 30 -2.60 7.03 -5.51
C ARG A 30 -3.28 6.13 -4.47
N THR A 31 -2.99 4.83 -4.45
CA THR A 31 -3.62 3.89 -3.49
C THR A 31 -2.70 3.46 -2.36
N GLU A 32 -1.47 3.98 -2.35
CA GLU A 32 -0.49 3.80 -1.27
C GLU A 32 -0.60 4.94 -0.23
N SER A 33 -0.41 4.59 1.04
CA SER A 33 -0.34 5.54 2.14
C SER A 33 0.74 5.12 3.12
N THR A 34 1.53 6.10 3.57
CA THR A 34 2.44 5.94 4.72
C THR A 34 1.84 6.64 5.93
N THR A 35 1.72 5.90 7.03
CA THR A 35 1.10 6.38 8.26
C THR A 35 2.04 6.18 9.44
N ARG A 36 2.07 7.13 10.38
CA ARG A 36 2.80 6.94 11.63
C ARG A 36 2.01 6.01 12.54
N LEU A 37 2.75 5.24 13.33
CA LEU A 37 2.20 4.32 14.31
C LEU A 37 2.29 4.98 15.70
N ASP A 38 1.42 5.96 15.93
CA ASP A 38 1.33 6.68 17.21
C ASP A 38 0.20 6.13 18.12
N ARG A 39 0.13 6.65 19.35
CA ARG A 39 -0.79 6.13 20.38
C ARG A 39 -2.28 6.36 20.08
N TYR A 40 -2.62 7.24 19.15
CA TYR A 40 -4.00 7.59 18.80
C TYR A 40 -4.47 6.81 17.57
N ASP A 41 -3.55 6.51 16.67
CA ASP A 41 -3.82 5.82 15.41
C ASP A 41 -3.59 4.31 15.47
N THR A 42 -3.13 3.76 16.61
CA THR A 42 -2.72 2.35 16.71
C THR A 42 -3.48 1.54 17.75
N VAL A 43 -3.60 0.25 17.43
CA VAL A 43 -4.12 -0.81 18.29
C VAL A 43 -3.11 -1.96 18.29
N VAL A 44 -3.31 -2.95 19.16
CA VAL A 44 -2.51 -4.18 19.15
C VAL A 44 -3.36 -5.31 18.58
N VAL A 45 -2.83 -6.00 17.58
CA VAL A 45 -3.45 -7.19 16.96
C VAL A 45 -2.40 -8.30 16.98
N ASP A 46 -2.74 -9.46 17.55
CA ASP A 46 -1.83 -10.60 17.68
C ASP A 46 -0.47 -10.24 18.31
N GLY A 47 -0.46 -9.36 19.33
CA GLY A 47 0.78 -8.89 19.98
C GLY A 47 1.64 -7.93 19.15
N HIS A 48 1.20 -7.55 17.95
CA HIS A 48 1.90 -6.61 17.09
C HIS A 48 1.17 -5.27 17.04
N LYS A 49 1.93 -4.18 16.89
CA LYS A 49 1.33 -2.87 16.64
C LYS A 49 0.61 -2.90 15.29
N ALA A 50 -0.59 -2.33 15.24
CA ALA A 50 -1.45 -2.31 14.08
C ALA A 50 -2.04 -0.91 13.90
N LEU A 51 -2.28 -0.51 12.66
CA LEU A 51 -3.04 0.71 12.38
C LEU A 51 -4.52 0.45 12.71
N ALA A 52 -5.16 1.34 13.45
CA ALA A 52 -6.52 1.16 13.91
C ALA A 52 -7.51 1.02 12.73
N PRO A 53 -8.54 0.16 12.85
CA PRO A 53 -9.45 -0.15 11.73
C PRO A 53 -10.13 1.08 11.12
N ASN A 54 -10.56 2.03 11.96
CA ASN A 54 -11.19 3.29 11.55
C ASN A 54 -10.22 4.20 10.80
N ILE A 55 -8.93 4.18 11.13
CA ILE A 55 -7.90 4.96 10.44
C ILE A 55 -7.63 4.38 9.06
N VAL A 56 -7.50 3.05 8.95
CA VAL A 56 -7.38 2.37 7.66
C VAL A 56 -8.59 2.65 6.79
N ALA A 57 -9.80 2.51 7.33
CA ALA A 57 -11.05 2.77 6.63
C ALA A 57 -11.14 4.24 6.15
N GLY A 58 -10.92 5.21 7.04
CA GLY A 58 -11.01 6.63 6.70
C GLY A 58 -9.99 7.06 5.64
N ARG A 59 -8.73 6.59 5.75
CA ARG A 59 -7.73 6.85 4.70
C ARG A 59 -8.07 6.18 3.38
N THR A 60 -8.52 4.93 3.42
CA THR A 60 -8.93 4.20 2.22
C THR A 60 -10.08 4.92 1.53
N GLN A 61 -11.10 5.35 2.27
CA GLN A 61 -12.20 6.15 1.77
C GLN A 61 -11.71 7.46 1.14
N SER A 62 -10.85 8.22 1.82
CA SER A 62 -10.28 9.46 1.30
C SER A 62 -9.49 9.26 -0.01
N LEU A 63 -8.79 8.13 -0.18
CA LEU A 63 -8.03 7.83 -1.39
C LEU A 63 -8.90 7.19 -2.49
N TYR A 64 -10.05 6.63 -2.13
CA TYR A 64 -11.06 6.16 -3.07
C TYR A 64 -11.78 7.33 -3.75
N HIS A 65 -11.88 8.48 -3.06
CA HIS A 65 -12.48 9.72 -3.55
C HIS A 65 -11.42 10.79 -3.91
N PRO A 66 -10.76 10.70 -5.08
CA PRO A 66 -9.81 11.74 -5.47
C PRO A 66 -10.49 13.11 -5.74
N LEU A 67 -11.82 13.18 -5.95
CA LEU A 67 -12.57 14.44 -6.11
C LEU A 67 -13.99 14.32 -5.49
N PRO A 68 -14.39 15.21 -4.54
CA PRO A 68 -15.65 15.10 -3.80
C PRO A 68 -16.92 15.37 -4.63
N TRP A 69 -16.79 15.88 -5.86
CA TRP A 69 -17.89 16.17 -6.78
C TRP A 69 -18.02 15.19 -7.96
N VAL A 70 -17.13 14.19 -8.06
CA VAL A 70 -17.17 13.18 -9.14
C VAL A 70 -16.97 11.78 -8.56
N GLY A 71 -18.06 11.06 -8.35
CA GLY A 71 -18.01 9.62 -8.08
C GLY A 71 -18.95 9.15 -6.97
N VAL A 72 -19.26 7.86 -7.03
CA VAL A 72 -20.14 7.18 -6.07
C VAL A 72 -19.55 7.28 -4.67
N LYS A 73 -20.36 7.67 -3.67
CA LYS A 73 -19.92 7.67 -2.28
C LYS A 73 -19.74 6.23 -1.84
N VAL A 74 -18.51 5.87 -1.48
CA VAL A 74 -18.18 4.56 -0.91
C VAL A 74 -17.87 4.77 0.56
N HIS A 75 -18.67 4.17 1.43
CA HIS A 75 -18.39 4.06 2.85
C HIS A 75 -17.52 2.85 3.09
N VAL A 76 -16.31 3.03 3.62
CA VAL A 76 -15.37 1.93 3.86
C VAL A 76 -15.43 1.50 5.33
N SER A 77 -15.46 0.20 5.57
CA SER A 77 -15.34 -0.41 6.89
C SER A 77 -14.28 -1.51 6.85
N CYS A 78 -13.41 -1.58 7.85
CA CYS A 78 -12.37 -2.59 7.95
C CYS A 78 -12.64 -3.49 9.17
N PRO A 79 -12.59 -4.83 9.02
CA PRO A 79 -12.99 -5.77 10.07
C PRO A 79 -12.01 -5.80 11.25
N ALA A 80 -10.75 -5.41 11.03
CA ALA A 80 -9.69 -5.43 12.02
C ALA A 80 -8.66 -4.34 11.73
N GLY A 81 -7.76 -4.12 12.70
CA GLY A 81 -6.60 -3.25 12.51
C GLY A 81 -5.61 -3.86 11.51
N LEU A 82 -4.93 -2.99 10.75
CA LEU A 82 -3.91 -3.42 9.82
C LEU A 82 -2.60 -3.65 10.57
N LYS A 83 -2.31 -4.91 10.89
CA LYS A 83 -1.08 -5.32 11.57
C LYS A 83 0.16 -4.83 10.81
N ALA A 84 1.08 -4.15 11.51
CA ALA A 84 2.29 -3.56 10.93
C ALA A 84 3.37 -4.61 10.65
N VAL A 85 3.04 -5.58 9.80
CA VAL A 85 3.93 -6.64 9.34
C VAL A 85 3.83 -6.69 7.82
N ALA A 86 4.96 -6.55 7.14
CA ALA A 86 5.02 -6.57 5.67
C ALA A 86 4.37 -7.85 5.11
N GLY A 87 3.61 -7.71 4.02
CA GLY A 87 2.85 -8.80 3.41
C GLY A 87 1.49 -9.08 4.06
N THR A 88 1.20 -8.54 5.25
CA THR A 88 -0.14 -8.66 5.84
C THR A 88 -1.18 -8.05 4.91
N THR A 89 -2.27 -8.76 4.71
CA THR A 89 -3.42 -8.26 3.95
C THR A 89 -4.70 -8.45 4.75
N ILE A 90 -5.53 -7.42 4.75
CA ILE A 90 -6.92 -7.47 5.24
C ILE A 90 -7.86 -7.07 4.10
N THR A 91 -9.11 -7.52 4.16
CA THR A 91 -10.14 -7.08 3.21
C THR A 91 -11.08 -6.15 3.93
N CYS A 92 -11.10 -4.88 3.53
CA CYS A 92 -12.11 -3.92 3.97
C CYS A 92 -13.32 -3.98 3.02
N THR A 93 -14.49 -3.64 3.51
CA THR A 93 -15.72 -3.59 2.71
C THR A 93 -16.05 -2.14 2.37
N GLY A 94 -16.17 -1.83 1.08
CA GLY A 94 -16.74 -0.58 0.60
C GLY A 94 -18.22 -0.75 0.31
N ARG A 95 -19.08 0.11 0.84
CA ARG A 95 -20.52 0.12 0.58
C ARG A 95 -20.90 1.38 -0.19
N LYS A 96 -21.58 1.22 -1.33
CA LYS A 96 -22.08 2.32 -2.15
C LYS A 96 -23.48 2.75 -1.68
N ASP A 97 -23.89 3.94 -2.08
CA ASP A 97 -25.22 4.48 -1.77
C ASP A 97 -26.37 3.63 -2.36
N ASP A 98 -26.13 2.89 -3.45
CA ASP A 98 -27.08 1.94 -4.05
C ASP A 98 -27.22 0.63 -3.25
N GLY A 99 -26.52 0.50 -2.11
CA GLY A 99 -26.53 -0.67 -1.25
C GLY A 99 -25.57 -1.78 -1.70
N SER A 100 -24.93 -1.66 -2.86
CA SER A 100 -23.93 -2.61 -3.32
C SER A 100 -22.66 -2.54 -2.48
N THR A 101 -22.01 -3.69 -2.32
CA THR A 101 -20.74 -3.83 -1.58
C THR A 101 -19.63 -4.23 -2.54
N LEU A 102 -18.42 -3.76 -2.25
CA LEU A 102 -17.20 -4.17 -2.92
C LEU A 102 -16.12 -4.50 -1.88
N ASP A 103 -15.29 -5.49 -2.20
CA ASP A 103 -14.17 -5.87 -1.35
C ASP A 103 -12.93 -5.07 -1.75
N ILE A 104 -12.29 -4.46 -0.75
CA ILE A 104 -11.12 -3.59 -0.88
C ILE A 104 -9.95 -4.27 -0.17
N PRO A 105 -9.07 -5.00 -0.88
CA PRO A 105 -7.90 -5.61 -0.30
C PRO A 105 -6.91 -4.51 0.10
N VAL A 106 -6.48 -4.51 1.36
CA VAL A 106 -5.48 -3.59 1.92
C VAL A 106 -4.26 -4.40 2.35
N SER A 107 -3.11 -4.10 1.77
CA SER A 107 -1.86 -4.84 1.98
C SER A 107 -0.75 -3.94 2.52
N VAL A 108 0.00 -4.45 3.50
CA VAL A 108 1.21 -3.79 4.02
C VAL A 108 2.38 -4.06 3.08
N ILE A 109 3.00 -3.00 2.61
CA ILE A 109 4.20 -3.04 1.76
C ILE A 109 5.44 -3.13 2.65
N SER A 110 5.51 -2.26 3.66
CA SER A 110 6.62 -2.21 4.60
C SER A 110 6.14 -1.70 5.96
N ALA A 111 6.85 -2.09 7.00
CA ALA A 111 6.58 -1.65 8.36
C ALA A 111 7.89 -1.48 9.13
N THR A 112 7.87 -0.50 10.02
CA THR A 112 8.90 -0.20 11.03
C THR A 112 8.18 0.01 12.37
N ASP A 113 8.93 0.14 13.47
CA ASP A 113 8.34 0.31 14.81
C ASP A 113 7.45 1.56 14.97
N SER A 114 7.63 2.55 14.08
CA SER A 114 6.97 3.85 14.13
C SER A 114 6.19 4.23 12.87
N ARG A 115 6.29 3.45 11.79
CA ARG A 115 5.65 3.76 10.50
C ARG A 115 5.21 2.50 9.78
N ILE A 116 4.08 2.59 9.11
CA ILE A 116 3.53 1.55 8.24
C ILE A 116 3.25 2.14 6.87
N THR A 117 3.71 1.47 5.82
CA THR A 117 3.41 1.80 4.43
C THR A 117 2.55 0.68 3.87
N TRP A 118 1.39 1.06 3.35
CA TRP A 118 0.37 0.12 2.90
C TRP A 118 -0.32 0.64 1.66
N LYS A 119 -0.98 -0.25 0.94
CA LYS A 119 -1.77 0.07 -0.26
C LYS A 119 -3.09 -0.65 -0.26
N PHE A 120 -4.06 -0.11 -0.99
CA PHE A 120 -5.28 -0.84 -1.31
C PHE A 120 -5.43 -1.10 -2.81
N ARG A 121 -6.22 -2.12 -3.15
CA ARG A 121 -6.63 -2.44 -4.52
C ARG A 121 -8.11 -2.09 -4.72
N ARG A 122 -8.48 -1.75 -5.95
CA ARG A 122 -9.85 -1.49 -6.39
C ARG A 122 -10.38 -2.67 -7.20
#